data_AF-M6G836-F1
#
_entry.id   AF-M6G836-F1
#
_cell.length_a   1.000
_cell.length_b   1.000
_cell.length_c   1.000
_cell.angle_alpha   90.00
_cell.angle_beta   90.00
_cell.angle_gamma   90.00
#
_symmetry.space_group_name_H-M   'P 1'
#
loop_
_entity.id
_entity.type
_entity.pdbx_description
1 polymer ?
#
loop_
_entity_poly.entity_id
_entity_poly.type
_entity_poly.pdbx_seq_one_letter_code
_entity_poly.pdbx_strand_id
1 'polypeptide(L)'
;MQGILNHVQEERDISKLDELPKKTVLDRWKGLLIPGIFLGLILTVFYFGGRQQGQEFVLRWILVKGCLAALGAIISLAHPLSVILAFLAAPIGNFNPIIKPGWIAALCESWLRKPLVEDFERIAQDSEHWKGYWKNNVIRIFLVFMLPQIGSSIGTFIVTADLFRVLRGLI
;
A
#
# COMPACT_ATOMS: atom_id res chain seq x y z
N MET A 1 32.14 -10.77 -11.46
CA MET A 1 32.04 -12.18 -11.90
C MET A 1 32.91 -13.16 -11.12
N GLN A 2 34.01 -12.74 -10.46
CA GLN A 2 34.88 -13.66 -9.70
C GLN A 2 34.15 -14.46 -8.61
N GLY A 3 33.18 -13.86 -7.89
CA GLY A 3 32.42 -14.56 -6.86
C GLY A 3 31.57 -15.74 -7.36
N ILE A 4 31.04 -15.66 -8.60
CA ILE A 4 30.25 -16.73 -9.22
C ILE A 4 31.18 -17.85 -9.71
N LEU A 5 32.29 -17.50 -10.35
CA LEU A 5 33.29 -18.47 -10.84
C LEU A 5 33.90 -19.31 -9.71
N ASN A 6 34.14 -18.70 -8.54
CA ASN A 6 34.72 -19.39 -7.39
C ASN A 6 33.78 -20.41 -6.71
N HIS A 7 32.45 -20.27 -6.89
CA HIS A 7 31.46 -21.10 -6.21
C HIS A 7 30.63 -21.96 -7.17
N VAL A 8 30.84 -21.84 -8.49
CA VAL A 8 30.12 -22.61 -9.52
C VAL A 8 30.47 -24.10 -9.51
N GLN A 9 31.65 -24.47 -9.02
CA GLN A 9 32.11 -25.86 -8.93
C GLN A 9 31.89 -26.48 -7.54
N GLU A 10 31.39 -25.71 -6.56
CA GLU A 10 31.01 -26.27 -5.26
C GLU A 10 29.65 -26.97 -5.39
N GLU A 11 29.63 -28.30 -5.38
CA GLU A 11 28.42 -29.07 -5.17
C GLU A 11 27.94 -28.87 -3.73
N ARG A 12 27.09 -27.87 -3.52
CA ARG A 12 26.40 -27.67 -2.24
C ARG A 12 25.12 -28.49 -2.22
N ASP A 13 24.93 -29.23 -1.13
CA ASP A 13 23.68 -29.93 -0.87
C ASP A 13 22.51 -28.92 -0.79
N ILE A 14 21.70 -28.90 -1.85
CA ILE A 14 20.52 -28.05 -1.99
C ILE A 14 19.26 -28.67 -1.37
N SER A 15 19.31 -29.90 -0.84
CA SER A 15 18.13 -30.57 -0.29
C SER A 15 17.51 -29.80 0.88
N LYS A 16 18.28 -28.98 1.59
CA LYS A 16 17.78 -28.08 2.63
C LYS A 16 16.92 -26.92 2.11
N LEU A 17 16.99 -26.58 0.82
CA LEU A 17 16.17 -25.55 0.19
C LEU A 17 14.78 -26.07 -0.20
N ASP A 18 14.61 -27.39 -0.29
CA ASP A 18 13.32 -28.04 -0.55
C ASP A 18 12.46 -28.15 0.72
N GLU A 19 13.06 -27.97 1.90
CA GLU A 19 12.32 -27.98 3.17
C GLU A 19 11.67 -26.63 3.45
N LEU A 20 10.33 -26.59 3.35
CA LEU A 20 9.56 -25.44 3.81
C LEU A 20 9.63 -25.35 5.35
N PRO A 21 10.04 -24.20 5.92
CA PRO A 21 10.06 -24.05 7.37
C PRO A 21 8.65 -24.24 7.93
N LYS A 22 8.54 -25.02 9.02
CA LYS A 22 7.25 -25.29 9.68
C LYS A 22 6.64 -23.97 10.12
N LYS A 23 5.48 -23.62 9.53
CA LYS A 23 4.74 -22.40 9.90
C LYS A 23 4.39 -22.45 11.38
N THR A 24 4.90 -21.48 12.14
CA THR A 24 4.61 -21.36 13.57
C THR A 24 3.17 -20.88 13.75
N VAL A 25 2.56 -21.14 14.92
CA VAL A 25 1.21 -20.60 15.23
C VAL A 25 1.19 -19.08 15.09
N LEU A 26 2.27 -18.41 15.51
CA LEU A 26 2.50 -16.97 15.32
C LEU A 26 2.43 -16.53 13.85
N ASP A 27 2.94 -17.33 12.90
CA ASP A 27 2.89 -17.01 11.46
C ASP A 27 1.46 -17.04 10.91
N ARG A 28 0.56 -17.80 11.54
CA ARG A 28 -0.87 -17.81 11.20
C ARG A 28 -1.59 -16.55 11.71
N TRP A 29 -1.23 -16.05 12.89
CA TRP A 29 -1.93 -14.94 13.54
C TRP A 29 -1.39 -13.55 13.17
N LYS A 30 -0.13 -13.43 12.71
CA LYS A 30 0.48 -12.15 12.32
C LYS A 30 -0.37 -11.36 11.31
N GLY A 31 -1.01 -12.04 10.36
CA GLY A 31 -1.90 -11.40 9.37
C GLY A 31 -3.20 -10.83 9.95
N LEU A 32 -3.69 -11.38 11.06
CA LEU A 32 -4.94 -10.97 11.73
C LEU A 32 -4.71 -9.94 12.83
N LEU A 33 -3.46 -9.77 13.27
CA LEU A 33 -3.08 -8.90 14.37
C LEU A 33 -3.39 -7.43 14.05
N ILE A 34 -3.04 -6.96 12.85
CA ILE A 34 -3.29 -5.58 12.41
C ILE A 34 -4.80 -5.28 12.30
N PRO A 35 -5.62 -6.09 11.60
CA PRO A 35 -7.08 -5.92 11.60
C PRO A 35 -7.70 -5.94 12.99
N GLY A 36 -7.23 -6.86 13.86
CA GLY A 36 -7.73 -7.02 15.22
C GLY A 36 -7.45 -5.80 16.09
N ILE A 37 -6.23 -5.26 16.06
CA ILE A 37 -5.89 -4.02 16.77
C ILE A 37 -6.76 -2.88 16.27
N PHE A 38 -6.89 -2.72 14.95
CA PHE A 38 -7.64 -1.61 14.38
C PHE A 38 -9.13 -1.68 14.76
N LEU A 39 -9.73 -2.87 14.71
CA LEU A 39 -11.11 -3.10 15.14
C LEU A 39 -11.29 -2.81 16.64
N GLY A 40 -10.37 -3.29 17.49
CA GLY A 40 -10.40 -3.04 18.93
C GLY A 40 -10.35 -1.54 19.28
N LEU A 41 -9.54 -0.78 18.55
CA LEU A 41 -9.47 0.68 18.72
C LEU A 41 -10.78 1.37 18.35
N ILE A 42 -11.42 0.98 17.23
CA ILE A 42 -12.73 1.51 16.85
C ILE A 42 -13.76 1.18 17.93
N LEU A 43 -13.82 -0.07 18.40
CA LEU A 43 -14.75 -0.48 19.46
C LEU A 43 -14.55 0.32 20.75
N THR A 44 -13.31 0.62 21.11
CA THR A 44 -12.98 1.44 22.29
C THR A 44 -13.53 2.86 22.14
N VAL A 45 -13.33 3.50 20.98
CA VAL A 45 -13.88 4.85 20.72
C VAL A 45 -15.41 4.83 20.76
N PHE A 46 -16.06 3.79 20.21
CA PHE A 46 -17.51 3.65 20.26
C PHE A 46 -18.04 3.43 21.69
N TYR A 47 -17.33 2.65 22.50
CA TYR A 47 -17.74 2.32 23.86
C TYR A 47 -17.61 3.52 24.80
N PHE A 48 -16.48 4.23 24.76
CA PHE A 48 -16.20 5.35 25.65
C PHE A 48 -16.71 6.71 25.12
N GLY A 49 -16.63 6.96 23.81
CA GLY A 49 -17.06 8.22 23.19
C GLY A 49 -18.49 8.24 22.66
N GLY A 50 -19.18 7.10 22.74
CA GLY A 50 -20.53 6.95 22.23
C GLY A 50 -20.60 6.89 20.70
N ARG A 51 -21.83 6.72 20.20
CA ARG A 51 -22.10 6.47 18.76
C ARG A 51 -21.66 7.62 17.85
N GLN A 52 -21.81 8.86 18.29
CA GLN A 52 -21.50 10.05 17.48
C GLN A 52 -19.99 10.17 17.24
N GLN A 53 -19.16 10.10 18.29
CA GLN A 53 -17.71 10.20 18.15
C GLN A 53 -17.13 9.01 17.37
N GLY A 54 -17.64 7.80 17.59
CA GLY A 54 -17.24 6.63 16.83
C GLY A 54 -17.51 6.77 15.32
N GLN A 55 -18.69 7.28 14.94
CA GLN A 55 -19.04 7.53 13.54
C GLN A 55 -18.18 8.64 12.92
N GLU A 56 -17.94 9.72 13.64
CA GLU A 56 -17.09 10.82 13.18
C GLU A 56 -15.65 10.35 12.95
N PHE A 57 -15.10 9.56 13.87
CA PHE A 57 -13.78 8.97 13.73
C PHE A 57 -13.67 8.07 12.49
N VAL A 58 -14.64 7.17 12.27
CA VAL A 58 -14.65 6.27 11.10
C VAL A 58 -14.73 7.07 9.80
N LEU A 59 -15.61 8.08 9.73
CA LEU A 59 -15.71 8.95 8.56
C LEU A 59 -14.40 9.69 8.29
N ARG A 60 -13.81 10.28 9.33
CA ARG A 60 -12.55 11.01 9.20
C ARG A 60 -11.41 10.09 8.80
N TRP A 61 -11.35 8.88 9.33
CA TRP A 61 -10.37 7.87 8.94
C TRP A 61 -10.47 7.53 7.45
N ILE A 62 -11.68 7.24 6.96
CA ILE A 62 -11.93 6.93 5.55
C ILE A 62 -11.53 8.11 4.67
N LEU A 63 -11.97 9.33 5.02
CA LEU A 63 -11.71 10.52 4.23
C LEU A 63 -10.22 10.88 4.20
N VAL A 64 -9.55 10.93 5.34
CA VAL A 64 -8.13 11.31 5.39
C VAL A 64 -7.26 10.31 4.63
N LYS A 65 -7.43 9.00 4.87
CA LYS A 65 -6.64 7.98 4.17
C LYS A 65 -6.99 7.90 2.69
N GLY A 66 -8.28 7.89 2.37
CA GLY A 66 -8.77 7.80 1.00
C GLY A 66 -8.33 9.01 0.18
N CYS A 67 -8.55 10.23 0.68
CA CYS A 67 -8.20 11.46 -0.04
C CYS A 67 -6.68 11.57 -0.25
N LEU A 68 -5.85 11.25 0.74
CA LEU A 68 -4.39 11.30 0.54
C LEU A 68 -3.89 10.23 -0.45
N ALA A 69 -4.50 9.04 -0.46
CA ALA A 69 -4.21 8.04 -1.47
C ALA A 69 -4.64 8.48 -2.88
N ALA A 70 -5.84 9.07 -2.98
CA ALA A 70 -6.37 9.63 -4.22
C ALA A 70 -5.49 10.79 -4.73
N LEU A 71 -5.03 11.66 -3.84
CA LEU A 71 -4.08 12.73 -4.17
C LEU A 71 -2.78 12.16 -4.73
N GLY A 72 -2.23 11.10 -4.12
CA GLY A 72 -1.08 10.39 -4.68
C GLY A 72 -1.32 9.88 -6.11
N ALA A 73 -2.51 9.34 -6.38
CA ALA A 73 -2.90 8.87 -7.71
C ALA A 73 -3.07 10.04 -8.71
N ILE A 74 -3.64 11.16 -8.26
CA ILE A 74 -3.79 12.37 -9.08
C ILE A 74 -2.41 12.94 -9.45
N ILE A 75 -1.48 12.99 -8.50
CA ILE A 75 -0.11 13.45 -8.76
C ILE A 75 0.59 12.56 -9.80
N SER A 76 0.31 11.25 -9.80
CA SER A 76 0.81 10.34 -10.84
C SER A 76 0.13 10.48 -12.22
N LEU A 77 -0.84 11.39 -12.37
CA LEU A 77 -1.71 11.53 -13.56
C LEU A 77 -2.38 10.19 -13.96
N ALA A 78 -2.79 9.45 -12.93
CA ALA A 78 -3.53 8.21 -13.10
C ALA A 78 -4.87 8.47 -13.80
N HIS A 79 -5.41 7.44 -14.45
CA HIS A 79 -6.76 7.47 -14.97
C HIS A 79 -7.77 7.73 -13.83
N PRO A 80 -8.87 8.47 -14.06
CA PRO A 80 -9.87 8.76 -13.02
C PRO A 80 -10.39 7.50 -12.29
N LEU A 81 -10.53 6.39 -13.02
CA LEU A 81 -10.92 5.10 -12.44
C LEU A 81 -9.88 4.59 -11.42
N SER A 82 -8.60 4.67 -11.75
CA SER A 82 -7.49 4.30 -10.87
C SER A 82 -7.45 5.17 -9.59
N VAL A 83 -7.79 6.46 -9.70
CA VAL A 83 -7.90 7.38 -8.56
C VAL A 83 -9.03 6.96 -7.61
N ILE A 84 -10.21 6.64 -8.16
CA ILE A 84 -11.36 6.17 -7.37
C ILE A 84 -11.01 4.85 -6.67
N LEU A 85 -10.35 3.92 -7.37
CA LEU A 85 -9.92 2.67 -6.78
C LEU A 85 -8.88 2.86 -5.68
N ALA A 86 -7.93 3.78 -5.85
CA ALA A 86 -6.97 4.13 -4.79
C ALA A 86 -7.67 4.65 -3.53
N PHE A 87 -8.68 5.51 -3.70
CA PHE A 87 -9.50 6.03 -2.59
C PHE A 87 -10.21 4.91 -1.83
N LEU A 88 -10.90 4.02 -2.54
CA LEU A 88 -11.69 2.94 -1.94
C LEU A 88 -10.82 1.84 -1.31
N ALA A 89 -9.66 1.55 -1.89
CA ALA A 89 -8.75 0.53 -1.39
C ALA A 89 -7.96 0.98 -0.15
N ALA A 90 -7.77 2.29 0.08
CA ALA A 90 -6.95 2.79 1.19
C ALA A 90 -7.48 2.44 2.60
N PRO A 91 -8.79 2.52 2.89
CA PRO A 91 -9.35 2.06 4.17
C PRO A 91 -9.38 0.54 4.29
N ILE A 92 -9.65 -0.17 3.18
CA ILE A 92 -9.75 -1.64 3.17
C ILE A 92 -8.41 -2.30 3.53
N GLY A 93 -7.29 -1.67 3.15
CA GLY A 93 -5.95 -2.21 3.44
C GLY A 93 -5.61 -2.38 4.92
N ASN A 94 -6.33 -1.73 5.84
CA ASN A 94 -6.16 -1.98 7.28
C ASN A 94 -6.68 -3.37 7.70
N PHE A 95 -7.64 -3.93 6.96
CA PHE A 95 -8.24 -5.24 7.25
C PHE A 95 -7.61 -6.37 6.43
N ASN A 96 -6.98 -6.06 5.30
CA ASN A 96 -6.32 -7.06 4.46
C ASN A 96 -4.92 -6.58 4.04
N PRO A 97 -3.84 -7.26 4.49
CA PRO A 97 -2.46 -6.83 4.19
C PRO A 97 -2.11 -6.90 2.69
N ILE A 98 -2.87 -7.65 1.89
CA ILE A 98 -2.66 -7.82 0.45
C ILE A 98 -3.24 -6.62 -0.31
N ILE A 99 -4.35 -6.06 0.16
CA ILE A 99 -5.07 -4.99 -0.55
C ILE A 99 -4.44 -3.66 -0.17
N LYS A 100 -3.64 -3.09 -1.07
CA LYS A 100 -3.05 -1.76 -0.90
C LYS A 100 -3.54 -0.82 -2.00
N PRO A 101 -3.71 0.48 -1.70
CA PRO A 101 -4.30 1.43 -2.64
C PRO A 101 -3.54 1.53 -3.96
N GLY A 102 -2.20 1.59 -3.89
CA GLY A 102 -1.36 1.65 -5.08
C GLY A 102 -1.34 0.35 -5.90
N TRP A 103 -1.51 -0.81 -5.27
CA TRP A 103 -1.57 -2.09 -5.99
C TRP A 103 -2.82 -2.16 -6.86
N ILE A 104 -3.99 -1.87 -6.27
CA ILE A 104 -5.26 -1.90 -6.99
C ILE A 104 -5.29 -0.82 -8.07
N ALA A 105 -4.82 0.40 -7.76
CA ALA A 105 -4.76 1.50 -8.71
C ALA A 105 -3.81 1.21 -9.88
N ALA A 106 -2.61 0.69 -9.62
CA ALA A 106 -1.64 0.38 -10.66
C ALA A 106 -2.06 -0.80 -11.53
N LEU A 107 -2.72 -1.82 -10.96
CA LEU A 107 -3.31 -2.91 -11.74
C LEU A 107 -4.38 -2.38 -12.70
N CYS A 108 -5.30 -1.54 -12.21
CA CYS A 108 -6.30 -0.90 -13.05
C CYS A 108 -5.66 -0.01 -14.13
N GLU A 109 -4.67 0.80 -13.75
CA GLU A 109 -3.94 1.66 -14.69
C GLU A 109 -3.25 0.82 -15.78
N SER A 110 -2.64 -0.31 -15.43
CA SER A 110 -1.98 -1.19 -16.39
C SER A 110 -2.95 -1.82 -17.39
N TRP A 111 -4.21 -2.03 -17.00
CA TRP A 111 -5.25 -2.55 -17.90
C TRP A 111 -5.79 -1.46 -18.83
N LEU A 112 -5.97 -0.25 -18.31
CA LEU A 112 -6.49 0.90 -19.06
C LEU A 112 -5.44 1.50 -19.99
N ARG A 113 -4.18 1.56 -19.55
CA ARG A 113 -3.01 2.07 -20.27
C ARG A 113 -1.94 0.99 -20.30
N LYS A 114 -2.12 0.05 -21.24
CA LYS A 114 -1.25 -1.12 -21.39
C LYS A 114 0.20 -0.68 -21.64
N PRO A 115 1.16 -1.13 -20.82
CA PRO A 115 2.57 -0.86 -21.08
C PRO A 115 3.04 -1.61 -22.34
N LEU A 116 3.76 -0.92 -23.22
CA LEU A 116 4.32 -1.48 -24.44
C LEU A 116 5.77 -1.92 -24.23
N VAL A 117 6.29 -2.80 -25.09
CA VAL A 117 7.71 -3.22 -25.04
C VAL A 117 8.64 -2.00 -25.22
N GLU A 118 8.27 -1.08 -26.12
CA GLU A 118 9.01 0.17 -26.33
C GLU A 118 9.11 1.00 -25.04
N ASP A 119 8.05 1.03 -24.22
CA ASP A 119 8.08 1.76 -22.95
C ASP A 119 9.16 1.18 -22.01
N PHE A 120 9.41 -0.13 -22.04
CA PHE A 120 10.45 -0.79 -21.25
C PHE A 120 11.87 -0.48 -21.75
N GLU A 121 12.07 -0.47 -23.06
CA GLU A 121 13.37 -0.14 -23.67
C GLU A 121 13.77 1.32 -23.38
N ARG A 122 12.78 2.22 -23.32
CA ARG A 122 12.98 3.65 -23.13
C ARG A 122 13.06 4.09 -21.67
N ILE A 123 12.86 3.21 -20.68
CA ILE A 123 12.83 3.56 -19.24
C ILE A 123 14.07 4.35 -18.83
N ALA A 124 15.26 3.91 -19.25
CA ALA A 124 16.52 4.56 -18.85
C ALA A 124 16.57 6.02 -19.31
N GLN A 125 16.22 6.26 -20.57
CA GLN A 125 16.22 7.59 -21.19
C GLN A 125 15.11 8.47 -20.62
N ASP A 126 13.91 7.91 -20.42
CA ASP A 126 12.76 8.65 -19.91
C ASP A 126 12.89 8.97 -18.42
N SER A 127 13.71 8.24 -17.65
CA SER A 127 13.98 8.50 -16.23
C SER A 127 14.95 9.66 -15.99
N GLU A 128 15.71 10.08 -17.01
CA GLU A 128 16.64 11.21 -16.91
C GLU A 128 15.91 12.56 -16.86
N HIS A 129 14.69 12.61 -17.37
CA HIS A 129 13.90 13.84 -17.46
C HIS A 129 12.65 13.72 -16.59
N TRP A 130 12.40 14.73 -15.74
CA TRP A 130 11.20 14.77 -14.88
C TRP A 130 9.91 14.57 -15.68
N LYS A 131 9.79 15.15 -16.87
CA LYS A 131 8.62 14.98 -17.74
C LYS A 131 8.45 13.55 -18.27
N GLY A 132 9.54 12.78 -18.39
CA GLY A 132 9.52 11.41 -18.89
C GLY A 132 8.80 10.45 -17.95
N TYR A 133 8.80 10.72 -16.65
CA TYR A 133 8.06 9.95 -15.65
C TYR A 133 6.56 9.87 -15.91
N TRP A 134 5.97 10.97 -16.41
CA TRP A 134 4.56 11.00 -16.77
C TRP A 134 4.32 10.63 -18.22
N LYS A 135 5.33 10.62 -19.10
CA LYS A 135 5.15 10.29 -20.51
C LYS A 135 5.16 8.78 -20.75
N ASN A 136 6.10 8.08 -20.11
CA ASN A 136 6.29 6.65 -20.25
C ASN A 136 5.23 5.88 -19.42
N ASN A 137 4.53 4.93 -20.03
CA ASN A 137 3.45 4.23 -19.34
C ASN A 137 3.95 3.36 -18.19
N VAL A 138 5.12 2.72 -18.32
CA VAL A 138 5.69 1.86 -17.27
C VAL A 138 6.06 2.69 -16.04
N ILE A 139 6.76 3.82 -16.25
CA ILE A 139 7.13 4.71 -15.15
C ILE A 139 5.88 5.32 -14.51
N ARG A 140 4.88 5.70 -15.31
CA ARG A 140 3.61 6.21 -14.79
C ARG A 140 2.88 5.17 -13.93
N ILE A 141 2.79 3.91 -14.37
CA ILE A 141 2.18 2.82 -13.59
C ILE A 141 2.95 2.63 -12.27
N PHE A 142 4.29 2.72 -12.30
CA PHE A 142 5.11 2.66 -11.10
C PHE A 142 4.84 3.84 -10.14
N LEU A 143 4.62 5.05 -10.65
CA LEU A 143 4.19 6.19 -9.83
C LEU A 143 2.81 5.96 -9.21
N VAL A 144 1.84 5.46 -10.00
CA VAL A 144 0.50 5.10 -9.53
C VAL A 144 0.56 4.00 -8.46
N PHE A 145 1.58 3.14 -8.52
CA PHE A 145 1.83 2.14 -7.50
C PHE A 145 2.39 2.75 -6.20
N MET A 146 3.37 3.66 -6.31
CA MET A 146 4.09 4.20 -5.16
C MET A 146 3.34 5.33 -4.44
N LEU A 147 2.90 6.36 -5.17
CA LEU A 147 2.41 7.60 -4.57
C LEU A 147 1.14 7.42 -3.71
N PRO A 148 0.13 6.63 -4.12
CA PRO A 148 -1.03 6.37 -3.26
C PRO A 148 -0.69 5.65 -1.96
N GLN A 149 0.35 4.79 -1.97
CA GLN A 149 0.80 4.11 -0.76
C GLN A 149 1.47 5.08 0.21
N ILE A 150 2.27 6.02 -0.31
CA ILE A 150 2.87 7.09 0.49
C ILE A 150 1.76 7.97 1.09
N GLY A 151 0.80 8.41 0.27
CA GLY A 151 -0.35 9.19 0.74
C GLY A 151 -1.15 8.47 1.82
N SER A 152 -1.46 7.19 1.63
CA SER A 152 -2.18 6.37 2.62
C SER A 152 -1.38 6.17 3.92
N SER A 153 -0.05 6.05 3.81
CA SER A 153 0.84 5.94 4.98
C SER A 153 0.85 7.22 5.80
N ILE A 154 0.96 8.38 5.14
CA ILE A 154 0.82 9.70 5.78
C ILE A 154 -0.55 9.82 6.45
N GLY A 155 -1.62 9.42 5.77
CA GLY A 155 -2.97 9.42 6.32
C GLY A 155 -3.10 8.53 7.57
N THR A 156 -2.37 7.42 7.63
CA THR A 156 -2.32 6.56 8.82
C THR A 156 -1.74 7.31 10.01
N PHE A 157 -0.61 8.02 9.84
CA PHE A 157 -0.03 8.83 10.93
C PHE A 157 -0.98 9.92 11.42
N ILE A 158 -1.68 10.61 10.51
CA ILE A 158 -2.65 11.66 10.86
C ILE A 158 -3.83 11.07 11.65
N VAL A 159 -4.40 9.96 11.19
CA VAL A 159 -5.53 9.31 11.87
C VAL A 159 -5.11 8.73 13.21
N THR A 160 -3.91 8.16 13.31
CA THR A 160 -3.39 7.68 14.60
C THR A 160 -3.22 8.83 15.58
N ALA A 161 -2.66 9.97 15.15
CA ALA A 161 -2.55 11.16 16.00
C ALA A 161 -3.93 11.66 16.47
N ASP A 162 -4.93 11.60 15.57
CA ASP A 162 -6.30 11.99 15.89
C ASP A 162 -6.97 11.04 16.87
N LEU A 163 -6.79 9.73 16.69
CA LEU A 163 -7.24 8.69 17.61
C LEU A 163 -6.70 8.94 19.03
N PHE A 164 -5.42 9.28 19.16
CA PHE A 164 -4.83 9.63 20.46
C PHE A 164 -5.38 10.92 21.08
N ARG A 165 -5.90 11.85 20.27
CA ARG A 165 -6.61 13.03 20.80
C ARG A 165 -7.98 12.64 21.30
N VAL A 166 -8.74 11.87 20.52
CA VAL A 166 -10.07 11.39 20.90
C VAL A 166 -9.97 10.56 22.18
N LEU A 167 -9.06 9.58 22.24
CA LEU A 167 -8.85 8.75 23.43
C LEU A 167 -8.49 9.57 24.68
N ARG A 168 -7.69 10.64 24.54
CA ARG A 168 -7.39 11.55 25.66
C ARG A 168 -8.57 12.42 26.09
N GLY A 169 -9.53 12.70 25.21
CA GLY A 169 -10.75 13.41 25.55
C GLY A 169 -11.82 12.53 26.22
N LEU A 170 -11.61 11.21 26.23
CA LEU A 170 -12.53 10.22 26.79
C LEU A 170 -12.13 9.73 28.19
N ILE A 171 -10.88 9.98 28.61
CA ILE A 171 -10.34 9.69 29.95
C ILE A 171 -10.39 10.98 30.76
#